data_AF-A0A6A4HC44-F1
#
_entry.id   AF-A0A6A4HC44-F1
#
_cell.length_a   1.000
_cell.length_b   1.000
_cell.length_c   1.000
_cell.angle_alpha   90.00
_cell.angle_beta   90.00
_cell.angle_gamma   90.00
#
_symmetry.space_group_name_H-M   'P 1'
#
loop_
_entity.id
_entity.type
_entity.pdbx_description
1 polymer ?
#
loop_
_entity_poly.entity_id
_entity_poly.type
_entity_poly.pdbx_seq_one_letter_code
_entity_poly.pdbx_strand_id
1 'polypeptide(L)'
;LNWSPHRATRAAQKLPHNHEKIISDSFLHEAYVFRDHGIPAELHVNTDQTQCVYQQGSKTTWMKAGAHQVATIGSEEKQAFTIVPSISTSGEVLPWQAVYHGETDRLCPRSNCRGWAEAKKEGFRLIPSKTSMYWSNLQTMKDLVNKIIHLYFSHKQEELGLDKDQQAIWCIDCWSVHKSEEFLTWMKQTYPEITVIFIPGGCT
;
A
#
# COMPACT_ATOMS: atom_id res chain seq x y z
N LEU A 1 3.28 35.12 -29.29
CA LEU A 1 4.00 34.19 -28.38
C LEU A 1 3.79 32.78 -28.93
N ASN A 2 4.81 32.14 -29.54
CA ASN A 2 4.71 30.78 -30.13
C ASN A 2 4.54 29.71 -29.05
N TRP A 3 3.42 29.73 -28.32
CA TRP A 3 3.14 28.82 -27.21
C TRP A 3 1.97 27.91 -27.57
N SER A 4 2.03 26.65 -27.16
CA SER A 4 0.98 25.65 -27.33
C SER A 4 0.63 25.00 -26.00
N PRO A 5 -0.60 24.49 -25.83
CA PRO A 5 -0.95 23.66 -24.68
C PRO A 5 -0.22 22.32 -24.76
N HIS A 6 0.39 21.90 -23.65
CA HIS A 6 1.07 20.61 -23.53
C HIS A 6 0.50 19.81 -22.35
N ARG A 7 0.51 18.47 -22.48
CA ARG A 7 0.21 17.52 -21.42
C ARG A 7 1.50 16.91 -20.89
N ALA A 8 1.63 16.75 -19.57
CA ALA A 8 2.74 16.02 -18.99
C ALA A 8 2.77 14.56 -19.50
N THR A 9 3.89 14.11 -20.05
CA THR A 9 4.12 12.73 -20.53
C THR A 9 5.26 12.08 -19.74
N ARG A 10 5.10 10.81 -19.35
CA ARG A 10 6.18 9.97 -18.81
C ARG A 10 6.30 8.71 -19.67
N ALA A 11 7.51 8.17 -19.79
CA ALA A 11 7.74 6.93 -20.53
C ALA A 11 6.92 5.78 -19.91
N ALA A 12 6.32 4.96 -20.75
CA ALA A 12 5.62 3.75 -20.31
C ALA A 12 6.62 2.78 -19.66
N GLN A 13 6.20 2.13 -18.58
CA GLN A 13 6.98 1.08 -17.95
C GLN A 13 7.14 -0.10 -18.91
N LYS A 14 8.36 -0.63 -19.05
CA LYS A 14 8.63 -1.80 -19.89
C LYS A 14 8.46 -3.07 -19.06
N LEU A 15 7.80 -4.06 -19.63
CA LEU A 15 7.68 -5.39 -19.03
C LEU A 15 9.05 -6.07 -18.98
N PRO A 16 9.35 -6.82 -17.91
CA PRO A 16 10.47 -7.75 -17.90
C PRO A 16 10.35 -8.77 -19.03
N HIS A 17 11.49 -9.21 -19.58
CA HIS A 17 11.52 -10.22 -20.63
C HIS A 17 10.83 -11.54 -20.22
N ASN A 18 10.86 -11.88 -18.93
CA ASN A 18 10.30 -13.11 -18.36
C ASN A 18 8.98 -12.89 -17.60
N HIS A 19 8.26 -11.79 -17.85
CA HIS A 19 7.03 -11.46 -17.12
C HIS A 19 5.97 -12.58 -17.13
N GLU A 20 5.77 -13.27 -18.26
CA GLU A 20 4.82 -14.39 -18.36
C GLU A 20 5.12 -15.50 -17.36
N LYS A 21 6.41 -15.85 -17.24
CA LYS A 21 6.88 -16.85 -16.27
C LYS A 21 6.70 -16.35 -14.84
N ILE A 22 7.07 -15.10 -14.57
CA ILE A 22 6.94 -14.53 -13.22
C ILE A 22 5.47 -14.51 -12.77
N ILE A 23 4.56 -14.08 -13.64
CA ILE A 23 3.12 -14.06 -13.36
C ILE A 23 2.62 -15.49 -13.13
N SER A 24 3.01 -16.44 -13.99
CA SER A 24 2.62 -17.84 -13.85
C SER A 24 3.12 -18.47 -12.55
N ASP A 25 4.39 -18.25 -12.20
CA ASP A 25 4.99 -18.76 -10.96
C ASP A 25 4.31 -18.14 -9.73
N SER A 26 4.01 -16.84 -9.76
CA SER A 26 3.28 -16.14 -8.69
C SER A 26 1.88 -16.72 -8.50
N PHE A 27 1.14 -16.91 -9.60
CA PHE A 27 -0.20 -17.51 -9.57
C PHE A 27 -0.17 -18.94 -9.01
N LEU A 28 0.77 -19.77 -9.46
CA LEU A 28 0.90 -21.14 -8.99
C LEU A 28 1.28 -21.21 -7.51
N HIS A 29 2.14 -20.30 -7.04
CA HIS A 29 2.50 -20.21 -5.64
C HIS A 29 1.29 -19.85 -4.76
N GLU A 30 0.52 -18.83 -5.16
CA GLU A 30 -0.69 -18.45 -4.44
C GLU A 30 -1.73 -19.59 -4.44
N ALA A 31 -1.99 -20.20 -5.59
CA ALA A 31 -2.90 -21.34 -5.72
C ALA A 31 -2.47 -22.55 -4.86
N TYR A 32 -1.16 -22.78 -4.73
CA TYR A 32 -0.60 -23.82 -3.88
C TYR A 32 -0.92 -23.56 -2.40
N VAL A 33 -0.69 -22.32 -1.92
CA VAL A 33 -0.99 -21.94 -0.52
C VAL A 33 -2.49 -22.04 -0.24
N PHE A 34 -3.33 -21.58 -1.17
CA PHE A 34 -4.79 -21.73 -1.07
C PHE A 34 -5.23 -23.20 -0.93
N ARG A 35 -4.69 -24.08 -1.79
CA ARG A 35 -5.04 -25.50 -1.79
C ARG A 35 -4.62 -26.20 -0.51
N ASP A 36 -3.39 -25.97 -0.05
CA ASP A 36 -2.80 -26.73 1.06
C ASP A 36 -3.31 -26.29 2.43
N HIS A 37 -3.68 -25.02 2.57
CA HIS A 37 -4.12 -24.45 3.83
C HIS A 37 -5.60 -24.05 3.88
N GLY A 38 -6.34 -24.29 2.79
CA GLY A 38 -7.79 -24.06 2.73
C GLY A 38 -8.17 -22.62 3.06
N ILE A 39 -7.42 -21.63 2.56
CA ILE A 39 -7.55 -20.21 2.93
C ILE A 39 -8.95 -19.69 2.54
N PRO A 40 -9.79 -19.26 3.50
CA PRO A 40 -11.07 -18.60 3.20
C PRO A 40 -10.87 -17.24 2.52
N ALA A 41 -11.88 -16.77 1.78
CA ALA A 41 -11.82 -15.48 1.08
C ALA A 41 -11.60 -14.30 2.04
N GLU A 42 -12.10 -14.41 3.26
CA GLU A 42 -11.94 -13.43 4.33
C GLU A 42 -10.49 -13.34 4.81
N LEU A 43 -9.70 -14.42 4.74
CA LEU A 43 -8.30 -14.49 5.19
C LEU A 43 -7.29 -14.30 4.05
N HIS A 44 -7.75 -13.82 2.89
CA HIS A 44 -6.88 -13.37 1.82
C HIS A 44 -7.05 -11.87 1.59
N VAL A 45 -6.04 -11.08 1.96
CA VAL A 45 -6.07 -9.62 1.87
C VAL A 45 -5.00 -9.12 0.91
N ASN A 46 -5.40 -8.21 0.02
CA ASN A 46 -4.50 -7.45 -0.84
C ASN A 46 -4.31 -6.02 -0.31
N THR A 47 -3.09 -5.54 -0.31
CA THR A 47 -2.70 -4.19 0.10
C THR A 47 -1.92 -3.50 -1.00
N ASP A 48 -2.26 -2.24 -1.25
CA ASP A 48 -1.48 -1.35 -2.11
C ASP A 48 -1.02 -0.11 -1.32
N GLN A 49 -0.09 0.66 -1.88
CA GLN A 49 0.33 1.95 -1.34
C GLN A 49 0.22 3.02 -2.41
N THR A 50 -0.56 4.06 -2.12
CA THR A 50 -0.78 5.14 -3.07
C THR A 50 -0.53 6.51 -2.45
N GLN A 51 -0.02 7.41 -3.28
CA GLN A 51 0.22 8.78 -2.88
C GLN A 51 -1.07 9.60 -2.96
N CYS A 52 -1.49 10.17 -1.83
CA CYS A 52 -2.54 11.18 -1.79
C CYS A 52 -1.93 12.59 -1.71
N VAL A 53 -2.07 13.36 -2.78
CA VAL A 53 -1.59 14.75 -2.85
C VAL A 53 -2.63 15.71 -2.25
N TYR A 54 -2.19 16.67 -1.43
CA TYR A 54 -3.11 17.64 -0.81
C TYR A 54 -3.69 18.62 -1.84
N GLN A 55 -2.89 18.98 -2.84
CA GLN A 55 -3.29 19.87 -3.92
C GLN A 55 -2.93 19.22 -5.25
N GLN A 56 -3.95 18.84 -6.01
CA GLN A 56 -3.76 18.34 -7.37
C GLN A 56 -3.44 19.53 -8.29
N GLY A 57 -2.19 19.61 -8.77
CA GLY A 57 -1.81 20.55 -9.83
C GLY A 57 -2.49 20.23 -11.17
N SER A 58 -2.48 21.20 -12.09
CA SER A 58 -2.96 20.96 -13.45
C SER A 58 -1.98 20.07 -14.23
N LYS A 59 -2.51 19.12 -15.01
CA LYS A 59 -1.72 18.31 -15.97
C LYS A 59 -1.39 19.06 -17.26
N THR A 60 -1.83 20.31 -17.37
CA THR A 60 -1.67 21.16 -18.55
C THR A 60 -0.95 22.46 -18.20
N THR A 61 -0.06 22.89 -19.08
CA THR A 61 0.60 24.20 -19.01
C THR A 61 0.81 24.75 -20.42
N TRP A 62 1.16 26.02 -20.49
CA TRP A 62 1.57 26.68 -21.73
C TRP A 62 3.09 26.72 -21.80
N MET A 63 3.65 26.23 -22.91
CA MET A 63 5.10 26.26 -23.15
C MET A 63 5.37 26.58 -24.63
N LYS A 64 6.61 26.98 -24.95
CA LYS A 64 7.03 27.23 -26.32
C LYS A 64 6.78 26.01 -27.21
N ALA A 65 6.15 26.24 -28.36
CA ALA A 65 5.85 25.20 -29.34
C ALA A 65 7.12 24.45 -29.76
N GLY A 66 7.06 23.12 -29.72
CA GLY A 66 8.20 22.23 -30.00
C GLY A 66 8.99 21.77 -28.76
N ALA A 67 8.56 22.12 -27.54
CA ALA A 67 9.18 21.60 -26.32
C ALA A 67 8.87 20.10 -26.12
N HIS A 68 9.92 19.30 -25.90
CA HIS A 68 9.80 17.85 -25.66
C HIS A 68 9.64 17.48 -24.18
N GLN A 69 10.06 18.35 -23.26
CA GLN A 69 9.92 18.16 -21.81
C GLN A 69 9.26 19.39 -21.22
N VAL A 70 8.09 19.19 -20.61
CA VAL A 70 7.23 20.27 -20.11
C VAL A 70 6.95 20.02 -18.63
N ALA A 71 7.51 20.87 -17.78
CA ALA A 71 7.23 20.88 -16.34
C ALA A 71 5.95 21.67 -16.04
N THR A 72 5.16 21.19 -15.08
CA THR A 72 3.92 21.86 -14.61
C THR A 72 4.10 22.34 -13.17
N ILE A 73 3.58 23.53 -12.85
CA ILE A 73 3.59 24.03 -11.46
C ILE A 73 2.75 23.08 -10.59
N GLY A 74 3.30 22.64 -9.46
CA GLY A 74 2.67 21.69 -8.53
C GLY A 74 2.83 20.20 -8.90
N SER A 75 3.55 19.86 -9.97
CA SER A 75 3.91 18.45 -10.24
C SER A 75 5.22 17.99 -9.60
N GLU A 76 6.12 18.92 -9.29
CA GLU A 76 7.45 18.63 -8.74
C GLU A 76 7.47 18.69 -7.21
N GLU A 77 6.87 19.73 -6.61
CA GLU A 77 6.69 19.82 -5.15
C GLU A 77 5.37 19.16 -4.75
N LYS A 78 5.45 17.90 -4.31
CA LYS A 78 4.28 17.14 -3.87
C LYS A 78 4.17 17.18 -2.35
N GLN A 79 3.36 18.11 -1.84
CA GLN A 79 2.82 17.95 -0.49
C GLN A 79 1.81 16.80 -0.52
N ALA A 80 2.16 15.69 0.12
CA ALA A 80 1.39 14.47 0.07
C ALA A 80 1.56 13.63 1.34
N PHE A 81 0.69 12.65 1.48
CA PHE A 81 0.83 11.54 2.42
C PHE A 81 0.61 10.22 1.67
N THR A 82 1.10 9.12 2.23
CA THR A 82 0.87 7.78 1.67
C THR A 82 -0.39 7.20 2.31
N ILE A 83 -1.34 6.72 1.50
CA ILE A 83 -2.46 5.90 1.96
C ILE A 83 -2.16 4.45 1.63
N VAL A 84 -2.41 3.58 2.60
CA VAL A 84 -2.21 2.14 2.51
C VAL A 84 -3.57 1.46 2.70
N PRO A 85 -4.39 1.34 1.64
CA PRO A 85 -5.63 0.61 1.68
C PRO A 85 -5.39 -0.90 1.62
N SER A 86 -6.29 -1.66 2.26
CA SER A 86 -6.30 -3.12 2.19
C SER A 86 -7.73 -3.61 1.96
N ILE A 87 -7.90 -4.64 1.14
CA ILE A 87 -9.19 -5.25 0.84
C ILE A 87 -9.08 -6.76 0.90
N SER A 88 -10.05 -7.43 1.52
CA SER A 88 -10.15 -8.88 1.51
C SER A 88 -10.74 -9.40 0.20
N THR A 89 -10.53 -10.67 -0.09
CA THR A 89 -11.15 -11.34 -1.24
C THR A 89 -12.66 -11.51 -1.07
N SER A 90 -13.15 -11.49 0.18
CA SER A 90 -14.59 -11.39 0.47
C SER A 90 -15.19 -10.02 0.15
N GLY A 91 -14.37 -9.02 -0.22
CA GLY A 91 -14.80 -7.68 -0.60
C GLY A 91 -14.90 -6.68 0.56
N GLU A 92 -14.37 -7.03 1.74
CA GLU A 92 -14.34 -6.15 2.91
C GLU A 92 -13.14 -5.22 2.84
N VAL A 93 -13.39 -3.91 2.97
CA VAL A 93 -12.33 -2.90 3.04
C VAL A 93 -11.89 -2.77 4.50
N LEU A 94 -10.61 -3.02 4.75
CA LEU A 94 -10.02 -2.88 6.07
C LEU A 94 -9.77 -1.40 6.40
N PRO A 95 -9.61 -1.05 7.69
CA PRO A 95 -9.16 0.28 8.07
C PRO A 95 -7.82 0.61 7.42
N TRP A 96 -7.73 1.73 6.69
CA TRP A 96 -6.48 2.15 6.06
C TRP A 96 -5.50 2.81 7.03
N GLN A 97 -4.22 2.75 6.67
CA GLN A 97 -3.16 3.54 7.27
C GLN A 97 -2.83 4.75 6.38
N ALA A 98 -2.69 5.92 6.99
CA ALA A 98 -2.20 7.14 6.36
C ALA A 98 -0.89 7.56 7.02
N VAL A 99 0.19 7.60 6.22
CA VAL A 99 1.54 7.94 6.66
C VAL A 99 1.87 9.36 6.23
N TYR A 100 1.98 10.25 7.23
CA TYR A 100 2.23 11.67 7.05
C TYR A 100 3.73 11.99 7.12
N HIS A 101 4.16 13.03 6.44
CA HIS A 101 5.55 13.51 6.51
C HIS A 101 5.93 13.99 7.91
N GLY A 102 7.14 13.65 8.35
CA GLY A 102 7.83 14.23 9.50
C GLY A 102 7.83 13.38 10.77
N GLU A 103 8.36 13.94 11.87
CA GLU A 103 8.79 13.17 13.04
C GLU A 103 7.74 12.98 14.14
N THR A 104 6.75 13.88 14.21
CA THR A 104 5.85 13.99 15.36
C THR A 104 4.39 13.91 14.95
N ASP A 105 3.55 13.48 15.88
CA ASP A 105 2.09 13.39 15.69
C ASP A 105 1.43 14.74 15.39
N ARG A 106 2.13 15.86 15.67
CA ARG A 106 1.65 17.22 15.34
C ARG A 106 1.50 17.46 13.83
N LEU A 107 2.16 16.63 13.01
CA LEU A 107 2.10 16.69 11.55
C LEU A 107 0.99 15.80 10.97
N CYS A 108 0.30 15.03 11.81
CA CYS A 108 -0.92 14.32 11.46
C CYS A 108 -2.16 15.22 11.66
N PRO A 109 -3.33 14.83 11.13
CA PRO A 109 -4.59 15.50 11.44
C PRO A 109 -4.81 15.64 12.94
N ARG A 110 -5.36 16.77 13.37
CA ARG A 110 -5.60 17.05 14.79
C ARG A 110 -6.82 16.30 15.30
N SER A 111 -6.81 15.94 16.58
CA SER A 111 -7.92 15.24 17.22
C SER A 111 -9.25 15.98 17.25
N ASN A 112 -9.24 17.29 17.01
CA ASN A 112 -10.43 18.12 16.93
C ASN A 112 -10.94 18.33 15.50
N CYS A 113 -10.34 17.71 14.48
CA CYS A 113 -10.85 17.82 13.12
C CYS A 113 -12.13 16.98 12.93
N ARG A 114 -12.97 17.42 12.00
CA ARG A 114 -14.16 16.67 11.59
C ARG A 114 -13.76 15.26 11.14
N GLY A 115 -14.51 14.24 11.58
CA GLY A 115 -14.27 12.85 11.20
C GLY A 115 -13.20 12.13 12.03
N TRP A 116 -12.50 12.81 12.95
CA TRP A 116 -11.45 12.17 13.76
C TRP A 116 -12.00 11.07 14.67
N ALA A 117 -13.10 11.34 15.37
CA ALA A 117 -13.68 10.39 16.32
C ALA A 117 -14.15 9.12 15.61
N GLU A 118 -14.83 9.28 14.48
CA GLU A 118 -15.27 8.19 13.60
C GLU A 118 -14.06 7.43 13.07
N ALA A 119 -13.05 8.12 12.56
CA ALA A 119 -11.85 7.48 12.04
C ALA A 119 -11.13 6.62 13.10
N LYS A 120 -11.04 7.12 14.34
CA LYS A 120 -10.45 6.37 15.45
C LYS A 120 -11.31 5.18 15.87
N LYS A 121 -12.63 5.33 15.85
CA LYS A 121 -13.58 4.25 16.16
C LYS A 121 -13.50 3.12 15.14
N GLU A 122 -13.41 3.45 13.86
CA GLU A 122 -13.25 2.50 12.76
C GLU A 122 -11.82 1.95 12.64
N GLY A 123 -10.89 2.34 13.52
CA GLY A 123 -9.54 1.78 13.56
C GLY A 123 -8.56 2.37 12.54
N PHE A 124 -8.90 3.44 11.82
CA PHE A 124 -7.97 4.09 10.90
C PHE A 124 -6.69 4.56 11.62
N ARG A 125 -5.56 4.37 10.94
CA ARG A 125 -4.22 4.69 11.48
C ARG A 125 -3.71 5.95 10.81
N LEU A 126 -3.65 7.06 11.54
CA LEU A 126 -3.06 8.31 11.07
C LEU A 126 -1.74 8.50 11.81
N ILE A 127 -0.61 8.27 11.14
CA ILE A 127 0.70 8.21 11.79
C ILE A 127 1.77 9.03 11.05
N PRO A 128 2.75 9.62 11.77
CA PRO A 128 3.90 10.22 11.12
C PRO A 128 4.85 9.12 10.61
N SER A 129 5.52 9.38 9.49
CA SER A 129 6.54 8.48 8.94
C SER A 129 7.77 8.39 9.85
N LYS A 130 7.98 9.37 10.74
CA LYS A 130 9.20 9.51 11.54
C LYS A 130 10.46 9.77 10.70
N THR A 131 10.29 10.33 9.52
CA THR A 131 11.36 10.67 8.58
C THR A 131 11.08 11.99 7.88
N SER A 132 12.05 12.50 7.12
CA SER A 132 11.86 13.63 6.20
C SER A 132 11.02 13.30 4.96
N MET A 133 10.47 12.09 4.85
CA MET A 133 9.62 11.67 3.74
C MET A 133 8.22 11.26 4.24
N TYR A 134 7.27 11.01 3.34
CA TYR A 134 5.92 10.52 3.68
C TYR A 134 5.70 9.05 3.30
N TRP A 135 6.78 8.34 2.98
CA TRP A 135 6.72 6.93 2.58
C TRP A 135 6.61 6.01 3.80
N SER A 136 5.99 4.85 3.59
CA SER A 136 6.05 3.76 4.55
C SER A 136 7.50 3.36 4.81
N ASN A 137 7.81 2.93 6.01
CA ASN A 137 9.09 2.33 6.37
C ASN A 137 8.87 1.09 7.21
N LEU A 138 9.95 0.44 7.64
CA LEU A 138 9.85 -0.79 8.41
C LEU A 138 8.91 -0.66 9.62
N GLN A 139 9.00 0.45 10.36
CA GLN A 139 8.20 0.64 11.56
C GLN A 139 6.72 0.87 11.25
N THR A 140 6.40 1.63 10.19
CA THR A 140 5.00 1.85 9.78
C THR A 140 4.40 0.57 9.20
N MET A 141 5.18 -0.26 8.50
CA MET A 141 4.74 -1.57 8.02
C MET A 141 4.47 -2.55 9.16
N LYS A 142 5.33 -2.57 10.19
CA LYS A 142 5.05 -3.33 11.42
C LYS A 142 3.77 -2.83 12.10
N ASP A 143 3.53 -1.51 12.14
CA ASP A 143 2.28 -0.94 12.66
C ASP A 143 1.05 -1.36 11.84
N LEU A 144 1.15 -1.34 10.50
CA LEU A 144 0.08 -1.78 9.60
C LEU A 144 -0.29 -3.23 9.89
N VAL A 145 0.70 -4.13 9.99
CA VAL A 145 0.44 -5.53 10.28
C VAL A 145 -0.21 -5.70 11.64
N ASN A 146 0.40 -5.14 12.70
CA ASN A 146 -0.06 -5.31 14.08
C ASN A 146 -1.45 -4.74 14.34
N LYS A 147 -1.79 -3.62 13.68
CA LYS A 147 -2.98 -2.83 14.01
C LYS A 147 -4.12 -2.98 13.03
N ILE A 148 -3.84 -3.49 11.83
CA ILE A 148 -4.84 -3.65 10.77
C ILE A 148 -4.86 -5.10 10.30
N ILE A 149 -3.80 -5.60 9.67
CA ILE A 149 -3.82 -6.90 8.97
C ILE A 149 -4.06 -8.07 9.92
N HIS A 150 -3.20 -8.24 10.93
CA HIS A 150 -3.33 -9.33 11.89
C HIS A 150 -4.64 -9.21 12.69
N LEU A 151 -4.98 -7.99 13.14
CA LEU A 151 -6.20 -7.78 13.94
C LEU A 151 -7.45 -8.19 13.15
N TYR A 152 -7.53 -7.81 11.87
CA TYR A 152 -8.60 -8.22 10.99
C TYR A 152 -8.66 -9.75 10.83
N PHE A 153 -7.51 -10.41 10.57
CA PHE A 153 -7.48 -11.87 10.45
C PHE A 153 -7.92 -12.58 11.73
N SER A 154 -7.44 -12.13 12.90
CA SER A 154 -7.86 -12.71 14.18
C SER A 154 -9.37 -12.61 14.38
N HIS A 155 -9.98 -11.46 14.09
CA HIS A 155 -11.43 -11.30 14.17
C HIS A 155 -12.16 -12.21 13.19
N LYS A 156 -11.70 -12.31 11.94
CA LYS A 156 -12.33 -13.18 10.93
C LYS A 156 -12.18 -14.67 11.26
N GLN A 157 -11.05 -15.08 11.83
CA GLN A 157 -10.89 -16.45 12.33
C GLN A 157 -11.92 -16.77 13.41
N GLU A 158 -12.12 -15.85 14.38
CA GLU A 158 -13.13 -16.00 15.43
C GLU A 158 -14.57 -16.03 14.86
N GLU A 159 -14.91 -15.10 13.95
CA GLU A 159 -16.22 -15.03 13.30
C GLU A 159 -16.56 -16.31 12.51
N LEU A 160 -15.56 -16.89 11.84
CA LEU A 160 -15.72 -18.11 11.04
C LEU A 160 -15.58 -19.39 11.88
N GLY A 161 -15.24 -19.29 13.17
CA GLY A 161 -15.02 -20.45 14.04
C GLY A 161 -13.82 -21.30 13.62
N LEU A 162 -12.78 -20.68 13.07
CA LEU A 162 -11.56 -21.35 12.58
C LEU A 162 -10.53 -21.51 13.70
N ASP A 163 -9.62 -22.46 13.52
CA ASP A 163 -8.54 -22.69 14.46
C ASP A 163 -7.52 -21.53 14.45
N LYS A 164 -6.82 -21.35 15.57
CA LYS A 164 -5.85 -20.24 15.73
C LYS A 164 -4.62 -20.36 14.83
N ASP A 165 -4.33 -21.55 14.34
CA ASP A 165 -3.24 -21.84 13.42
C ASP A 165 -3.68 -21.81 11.94
N GLN A 166 -4.96 -21.51 11.67
CA GLN A 166 -5.47 -21.29 10.33
C GLN A 166 -4.62 -20.26 9.61
N GLN A 167 -4.05 -20.65 8.48
CA GLN A 167 -3.21 -19.76 7.70
C GLN A 167 -4.05 -18.66 7.02
N ALA A 168 -3.40 -17.53 6.78
CA ALA A 168 -3.91 -16.40 6.02
C ALA A 168 -2.90 -15.98 4.95
N ILE A 169 -3.38 -15.30 3.91
CA ILE A 169 -2.54 -14.74 2.86
C ILE A 169 -2.63 -13.22 2.91
N TRP A 170 -1.47 -12.57 2.93
CA TRP A 170 -1.36 -11.13 2.75
C TRP A 170 -0.53 -10.82 1.49
N CYS A 171 -1.20 -10.24 0.49
CA CYS A 171 -0.63 -9.85 -0.78
C CYS A 171 -0.22 -8.38 -0.77
N ILE A 172 1.02 -8.08 -1.17
CA ILE A 172 1.55 -6.71 -1.25
C ILE A 172 2.57 -6.57 -2.40
N ASP A 173 2.77 -5.35 -2.90
CA ASP A 173 3.75 -5.09 -3.96
C ASP A 173 5.21 -5.39 -3.52
N CYS A 174 6.04 -5.76 -4.50
CA CYS A 174 7.41 -6.19 -4.25
C CYS A 174 8.40 -5.02 -4.01
N TRP A 175 8.10 -4.13 -3.06
CA TRP A 175 8.93 -2.97 -2.72
C TRP A 175 10.09 -3.32 -1.76
N SER A 176 11.11 -2.45 -1.69
CA SER A 176 12.36 -2.72 -0.98
C SER A 176 12.19 -2.96 0.52
N VAL A 177 11.29 -2.22 1.18
CA VAL A 177 10.99 -2.43 2.61
C VAL A 177 10.26 -3.75 2.82
N HIS A 178 9.25 -4.04 1.98
CA HIS A 178 8.44 -5.26 2.11
C HIS A 178 9.28 -6.53 1.90
N LYS A 179 10.28 -6.46 1.01
CA LYS A 179 11.22 -7.57 0.76
C LYS A 179 12.45 -7.58 1.67
N SER A 180 12.57 -6.64 2.59
CA SER A 180 13.74 -6.59 3.47
C SER A 180 13.80 -7.84 4.35
N GLU A 181 15.01 -8.38 4.55
CA GLU A 181 15.22 -9.53 5.42
C GLU A 181 14.72 -9.26 6.84
N GLU A 182 14.91 -8.03 7.33
CA GLU A 182 14.44 -7.61 8.65
C GLU A 182 12.91 -7.69 8.78
N PHE A 183 12.17 -7.22 7.77
CA PHE A 183 10.71 -7.30 7.78
C PHE A 183 10.22 -8.74 7.66
N LEU A 184 10.77 -9.52 6.73
CA LEU A 184 10.37 -10.90 6.50
C LEU A 184 10.70 -11.82 7.67
N THR A 185 11.85 -11.61 8.32
CA THR A 185 12.23 -12.34 9.54
C THR A 185 11.27 -12.02 10.67
N TRP A 186 10.94 -10.74 10.84
CA TRP A 186 9.97 -10.31 11.84
C TRP A 186 8.57 -10.90 11.59
N MET A 187 8.08 -10.91 10.35
CA MET A 187 6.81 -11.53 9.99
C MET A 187 6.80 -13.03 10.35
N LYS A 188 7.81 -13.79 9.92
CA LYS A 188 7.91 -15.23 10.20
C LYS A 188 7.96 -15.56 11.70
N GLN A 189 8.59 -14.70 12.49
CA GLN A 189 8.70 -14.91 13.94
C GLN A 189 7.44 -14.48 14.71
N THR A 190 6.78 -13.42 14.25
CA THR A 190 5.66 -12.79 15.00
C THR A 190 4.31 -13.34 14.56
N TYR A 191 4.15 -13.59 13.27
CA TYR A 191 2.91 -14.01 12.62
C TYR A 191 3.18 -15.15 11.63
N PRO A 192 3.67 -16.32 12.10
CA PRO A 192 3.98 -17.46 11.24
C PRO A 192 2.79 -17.97 10.43
N GLU A 193 1.56 -17.68 10.87
CA GLU A 193 0.31 -18.01 10.19
C GLU A 193 -0.04 -17.09 9.01
N ILE A 194 0.66 -15.97 8.84
CA ILE A 194 0.44 -15.03 7.74
C ILE A 194 1.50 -15.26 6.67
N THR A 195 1.09 -15.86 5.55
CA THR A 195 1.94 -16.00 4.37
C THR A 195 1.93 -14.70 3.57
N VAL A 196 3.09 -14.04 3.47
CA VAL A 196 3.27 -12.84 2.64
C VAL A 196 3.55 -13.25 1.19
N ILE A 197 2.67 -12.84 0.28
CA ILE A 197 2.84 -13.04 -1.17
C ILE A 197 3.11 -11.70 -1.84
N PHE A 198 4.12 -11.68 -2.72
CA PHE A 198 4.50 -10.46 -3.42
C PHE A 198 3.87 -10.39 -4.80
N ILE A 199 3.17 -9.30 -5.08
CA ILE A 199 2.75 -8.97 -6.45
C ILE A 199 4.01 -8.63 -7.26
N PRO A 200 4.26 -9.30 -8.40
CA PRO A 200 5.48 -9.09 -9.13
C PRO A 200 5.62 -7.69 -9.73
N GLY A 201 6.82 -7.12 -9.61
CA GLY A 201 7.10 -5.76 -10.03
C GLY A 201 6.95 -5.58 -11.54
N GLY A 202 6.22 -4.53 -11.93
CA GLY A 202 5.98 -4.21 -13.33
C GLY A 202 5.12 -5.23 -14.07
N CYS A 203 4.36 -6.04 -13.33
CA CYS A 203 3.40 -7.01 -13.85
C CYS A 203 1.96 -6.67 -13.43
N THR A 204 1.71 -5.41 -13.04
CA THR A 204 0.40 -4.83 -12.70
C THR A 204 -0.16 -3.97 -13.81
#